data_AF-A0A2X3F5H5-F1
#
_entry.id   AF-A0A2X3F5H5-F1
#
_cell.length_a   1.000
_cell.length_b   1.000
_cell.length_c   1.000
_cell.angle_alpha   90.00
_cell.angle_beta   90.00
_cell.angle_gamma   90.00
#
_symmetry.space_group_name_H-M   'P 1'
#
loop_
_entity.id
_entity.type
_entity.pdbx_description
1 polymer ?
#
loop_
_entity_poly.entity_id
_entity_poly.type
_entity_poly.pdbx_seq_one_letter_code
_entity_poly.pdbx_strand_id
1 'polypeptide(L)'
;MPKPRAVVLCEGEIDCMTYSQLGISALSVPFGGGKAPSSSGLSTSITTWTASTKIWLSLDNDEVGREAAKEIARRLGEHRCRSGGAAV
;
A
#
# COMPACT_ATOMS: atom_id res chain seq x y z
N MET A 1 11.82 13.03 11.63
CA MET A 1 10.37 12.81 11.76
C MET A 1 10.14 11.44 12.38
N PRO A 2 9.29 11.30 13.41
CA PRO A 2 8.93 9.99 13.94
C PRO A 2 8.22 9.15 12.87
N LYS A 3 8.49 7.84 12.86
CA LYS A 3 7.90 6.90 11.90
C LYS A 3 6.41 6.70 12.22
N PRO A 4 5.49 6.77 11.25
CA PRO A 4 4.06 6.71 11.54
C PRO A 4 3.67 5.33 12.06
N ARG A 5 2.74 5.27 13.02
CA ARG A 5 2.25 3.98 13.59
C ARG A 5 1.43 3.17 12.57
N ALA A 6 0.84 3.86 11.59
CA ALA A 6 0.11 3.28 10.48
C ALA A 6 0.31 4.13 9.22
N VAL A 7 0.26 3.49 8.05
CA VAL A 7 0.41 4.13 6.75
C VAL A 7 -0.61 3.55 5.77
N VAL A 8 -1.12 4.38 4.87
CA VAL A 8 -1.96 3.94 3.75
C VAL A 8 -1.08 3.66 2.53
N LEU A 9 -1.21 2.50 1.92
CA LEU A 9 -0.57 2.16 0.66
C LEU A 9 -1.63 2.22 -0.44
N CYS A 10 -1.47 3.18 -1.33
CA CYS A 10 -2.42 3.54 -2.36
C CYS A 10 -2.01 2.97 -3.71
N GLU A 11 -2.99 2.80 -4.60
CA GLU A 11 -2.72 2.43 -5.99
C GLU A 11 -2.00 3.55 -6.76
N GLY A 12 -2.50 4.78 -6.65
CA GLY A 12 -2.00 5.93 -7.40
C GLY A 12 -1.37 7.04 -6.56
N GLU A 13 -0.62 7.91 -7.23
CA GLU A 13 0.00 9.11 -6.62
C GLU A 13 -1.05 10.15 -6.20
N ILE A 14 -2.17 10.23 -6.94
CA ILE A 14 -3.28 11.16 -6.65
C ILE A 14 -3.95 10.79 -5.31
N ASP A 15 -4.20 9.51 -5.05
CA ASP A 15 -4.74 9.05 -3.77
C ASP A 15 -3.77 9.35 -2.63
N CYS A 16 -2.47 9.11 -2.84
CA CYS A 16 -1.43 9.43 -1.88
C CYS A 16 -1.42 10.93 -1.53
N MET A 17 -1.55 11.81 -2.53
CA MET A 17 -1.70 13.25 -2.32
C MET A 17 -2.97 13.60 -1.57
N THR A 18 -4.09 12.94 -1.89
CA THR A 18 -5.38 13.14 -1.23
C THR A 18 -5.29 12.81 0.26
N TYR A 19 -4.71 11.65 0.62
CA TYR A 19 -4.46 11.30 2.02
C TYR A 19 -3.49 12.29 2.70
N SER A 20 -2.45 12.73 1.99
CA SER A 20 -1.50 13.71 2.54
C SER A 20 -2.17 15.04 2.86
N GLN A 21 -3.11 15.51 2.03
CA GLN A 21 -3.92 16.70 2.30
C GLN A 21 -4.81 16.54 3.53
N LEU A 22 -5.21 15.31 3.87
CA LEU A 22 -5.94 14.97 5.09
C LEU A 22 -5.03 14.73 6.30
N GLY A 23 -3.71 14.93 6.18
CA GLY A 23 -2.75 14.68 7.25
C GLY A 23 -2.50 13.20 7.54
N ILE A 24 -2.91 12.31 6.63
CA ILE A 24 -2.72 10.86 6.74
C ILE A 24 -1.41 10.49 6.03
N SER A 25 -0.56 9.73 6.72
CA SER A 25 0.66 9.19 6.11
C SER A 25 0.29 8.17 5.04
N ALA A 26 0.65 8.44 3.79
CA ALA A 26 0.38 7.57 2.66
C ALA A 26 1.61 7.39 1.77
N LEU A 27 1.64 6.27 1.04
CA LEU A 27 2.59 5.94 -0.01
C LEU A 27 1.80 5.38 -1.20
N SER A 28 2.25 5.61 -2.43
CA SER A 28 1.71 4.93 -3.62
C SER A 28 2.59 3.74 -4.00
N VAL A 29 2.00 2.73 -4.62
CA VAL A 29 2.78 1.66 -5.30
C VAL A 29 3.34 2.18 -6.62
N PRO A 30 4.55 1.74 -7.02
CA PRO A 30 5.08 2.08 -8.34
C PRO A 30 4.25 1.36 -9.41
N PHE A 31 3.93 2.07 -10.51
CA PHE A 31 3.23 1.56 -11.70
C PHE A 31 1.73 1.21 -11.53
N GLY A 32 1.07 1.59 -10.42
CA GLY A 32 -0.36 1.33 -10.21
C GLY A 32 -0.70 -0.14 -9.93
N GLY A 33 -1.99 -0.49 -9.85
CA GLY A 33 -2.50 -1.86 -9.68
C GLY A 33 -2.56 -2.63 -10.99
N GLY A 34 -2.56 -1.92 -12.12
CA GLY A 34 -2.46 -2.50 -13.45
C GLY A 34 -1.09 -3.15 -13.68
N LYS A 35 -1.05 -4.50 -13.61
CA LYS A 35 0.07 -5.38 -14.00
C LYS A 35 1.42 -4.64 -14.09
N ALA A 36 1.99 -4.30 -12.94
CA ALA A 36 3.41 -4.01 -12.88
C ALA A 36 4.14 -5.19 -13.57
N PRO A 37 5.14 -4.95 -14.44
CA PRO A 37 5.88 -6.04 -15.08
C PRO A 37 6.30 -7.02 -13.98
N SER A 38 6.15 -8.32 -14.21
CA SER A 38 6.24 -9.35 -13.15
C SER A 38 7.55 -9.35 -12.34
N SER A 39 8.52 -8.52 -12.71
CA SER A 39 9.81 -8.26 -12.08
C SER A 39 9.94 -6.93 -11.29
N SER A 40 9.02 -5.96 -11.39
CA SER A 40 9.10 -4.71 -10.60
C SER A 40 8.54 -4.96 -9.20
N GLY A 41 9.41 -5.45 -8.31
CA GLY A 41 9.13 -5.60 -6.89
C GLY A 41 8.66 -4.29 -6.25
N LEU A 42 7.97 -4.42 -5.11
CA LEU A 42 7.67 -3.28 -4.26
C LEU A 42 8.97 -2.50 -4.01
N SER A 43 8.96 -1.18 -4.15
CA SER A 43 10.21 -0.40 -4.06
C SER A 43 10.86 -0.59 -2.69
N THR A 44 12.18 -0.71 -2.65
CA THR A 44 12.95 -0.83 -1.40
C THR A 44 12.57 0.25 -0.38
N SER A 45 12.28 1.45 -0.88
CA SER A 45 11.78 2.59 -0.11
C SER A 45 10.47 2.28 0.63
N ILE A 46 9.47 1.66 -0.02
CA ILE A 46 8.20 1.29 0.63
C ILE A 46 8.45 0.25 1.72
N THR A 47 9.28 -0.76 1.45
CA THR A 47 9.60 -1.79 2.45
C THR A 47 10.31 -1.19 3.66
N THR A 48 11.28 -0.31 3.46
CA THR A 48 11.98 0.38 4.55
C THR A 48 11.05 1.26 5.36
N TRP A 49 10.15 2.02 4.72
CA TRP A 49 9.22 2.91 5.43
C TRP A 49 8.13 2.14 6.17
N THR A 50 7.69 1.00 5.64
CA THR A 50 6.58 0.23 6.22
C THR A 50 7.00 -0.81 7.26
N ALA A 51 8.30 -1.16 7.36
CA ALA A 51 8.85 -2.29 8.12
C ALA A 51 8.37 -2.44 9.58
N SER A 52 7.91 -1.38 10.23
CA SER A 52 7.45 -1.39 11.63
C SER A 52 6.08 -0.74 11.82
N THR A 53 5.26 -0.73 10.77
CA THR A 53 3.99 0.01 10.73
C THR A 53 2.83 -0.90 10.34
N LYS A 54 1.62 -0.58 10.83
CA LYS A 54 0.38 -1.15 10.28
C LYS A 54 0.14 -0.56 8.89
N ILE A 55 -0.22 -1.40 7.92
CA ILE A 55 -0.43 -0.99 6.54
C ILE A 55 -1.91 -1.11 6.21
N TRP A 56 -2.51 -0.02 5.74
CA TRP A 56 -3.85 -0.01 5.16
C TRP A 56 -3.72 -0.04 3.64
N LEU A 57 -4.22 -1.09 3.00
CA LEU A 57 -4.23 -1.20 1.54
C LEU A 57 -5.47 -0.49 1.01
N SER A 58 -5.24 0.57 0.23
CA SER A 58 -6.26 1.35 -0.47
C SER A 58 -6.02 1.26 -1.97
N LEU A 59 -6.31 0.10 -2.53
CA LEU A 59 -6.28 -0.14 -3.97
C LEU A 59 -7.70 -0.06 -4.55
N ASP A 60 -7.80 0.05 -5.87
CA ASP A 60 -9.09 0.10 -6.54
C ASP A 60 -9.92 -1.15 -6.21
N ASN A 61 -11.23 -0.94 -6.05
CA ASN A 61 -12.16 -2.01 -5.70
C ASN A 61 -12.63 -2.79 -6.94
N ASP A 62 -11.70 -3.12 -7.82
CA ASP A 62 -11.92 -3.98 -8.98
C ASP A 62 -11.19 -5.33 -8.82
N GLU A 63 -11.22 -6.18 -9.83
CA GLU A 63 -10.52 -7.48 -9.78
C GLU A 63 -9.00 -7.31 -9.71
N VAL A 64 -8.45 -6.35 -10.44
CA VAL A 64 -7.02 -6.12 -10.57
C VAL A 64 -6.44 -5.58 -9.26
N GLY A 65 -7.09 -4.57 -8.66
CA GLY A 65 -6.71 -4.00 -7.38
C GLY A 65 -6.82 -4.99 -6.22
N ARG A 66 -7.82 -5.88 -6.23
CA ARG A 66 -7.95 -6.94 -5.21
C ARG A 66 -6.82 -7.97 -5.29
N GLU A 67 -6.45 -8.42 -6.49
CA GLU A 67 -5.33 -9.35 -6.65
C GLU A 67 -3.99 -8.70 -6.32
N ALA A 68 -3.81 -7.43 -6.70
CA ALA A 68 -2.64 -6.65 -6.31
C ALA A 68 -2.54 -6.50 -4.79
N ALA A 69 -3.65 -6.21 -4.09
CA ALA A 69 -3.68 -6.07 -2.65
C ALA A 69 -3.25 -7.35 -1.93
N LYS A 70 -3.71 -8.52 -2.40
CA LYS A 70 -3.29 -9.82 -1.86
C LYS A 70 -1.79 -10.06 -2.06
N GLU A 71 -1.26 -9.83 -3.26
CA GLU A 71 0.17 -10.03 -3.54
C GLU A 71 1.05 -9.08 -2.73
N ILE A 72 0.62 -7.83 -2.58
CA ILE A 72 1.30 -6.84 -1.73
C ILE A 72 1.28 -7.26 -0.27
N ALA A 73 0.11 -7.69 0.24
CA ALA A 73 -0.03 -8.16 1.62
C ALA A 73 0.88 -9.37 1.88
N ARG A 74 0.89 -10.35 0.96
CA ARG A 74 1.76 -11.53 1.04
C ARG A 74 3.24 -11.15 1.11
N ARG A 75 3.68 -10.15 0.34
CA ARG A 75 5.08 -9.66 0.33
C ARG A 75 5.45 -8.84 1.57
N LEU A 76 4.55 -8.02 2.08
CA LEU A 76 4.78 -7.14 3.24
C LEU A 76 4.49 -7.83 4.59
N GLY A 77 3.81 -8.97 4.55
CA GLY A 77 3.27 -9.69 5.69
C GLY A 77 1.80 -9.35 5.93
N GLU A 78 0.92 -10.32 5.66
CA GLU A 78 -0.54 -10.19 5.80
C GLU A 78 -0.95 -9.76 7.20
N HIS A 79 -0.27 -10.29 8.23
CA HIS A 79 -0.49 -9.93 9.64
C HIS A 79 -0.33 -8.43 9.94
N ARG A 80 0.33 -7.65 9.05
CA ARG A 80 0.48 -6.19 9.14
C ARG A 80 -0.50 -5.42 8.26
N CYS A 81 -1.11 -6.06 7.27
CA CYS A 81 -1.95 -5.43 6.27
C CYS A 81 -3.44 -5.51 6.65
N ARG A 82 -4.22 -4.48 6.31
CA ARG A 82 -5.69 -4.44 6.41
C ARG A 82 -6.28 -3.82 5.15
N SER A 83 -7.43 -4.31 4.71
CA SER A 83 -8.25 -3.73 3.64
C SER A 83 -9.70 -3.62 4.12
N GLY A 84 -10.37 -2.50 3.82
CA GLY A 84 -11.83 -2.35 3.94
C GLY A 84 -12.54 -2.98 5.16
N GLY A 85 -11.97 -2.86 6.38
CA GLY A 85 -12.58 -3.36 7.61
C GLY A 85 -12.15 -4.76 8.10
N ALA A 86 -11.30 -5.47 7.35
CA ALA A 86 -10.76 -6.78 7.73
C ALA A 86 -9.23 -6.87 7.57
N ALA A 87 -8.63 -7.90 8.18
CA ALA A 87 -7.29 -8.33 7.78
C ALA A 87 -7.35 -8.82 6.32
N VAL A 88 -6.34 -8.47 5.53
CA VAL A 88 -6.21 -8.91 4.13
C VAL A 88 -5.97 -10.41 4.07
#